data_AF-A0A820KTL2-F1
#
_entry.id   AF-A0A820KTL2-F1
#
_cell.length_a   1.000
_cell.length_b   1.000
_cell.length_c   1.000
_cell.angle_alpha   90.00
_cell.angle_beta   90.00
_cell.angle_gamma   90.00
#
_symmetry.space_group_name_H-M   'P 1'
#
loop_
_entity.id
_entity.type
_entity.pdbx_description
1 polymer ?
#
loop_
_entity_poly.entity_id
_entity_poly.type
_entity_poly.pdbx_seq_one_letter_code
_entity_poly.pdbx_strand_id
1 'polypeptide(L)'
;MSSNISDGSSSFKDLIDWFKWPLTYLKIVGSCCVVAVIAAIIYQKRKNQQIKSAKDQNNKTIDDYSYRDLFHFFINPEFHVDKLPLAKEFSERMHAEAAQYMMEDHPDNPDFPDHFTYIPYDKDKVNKRLDYIFNRLFKEKYLDWYEAGQPATSDSRYWWAQTKLHLTTYLIQRQPYHLTDGVWLRGVNQGPMSSIQAKLFAIYIDELGNGNPSQNHCNVYLDVLESLGLQVPPIYSREFVDQELILEISFKKPLLTLTTSLFPKTFEPEILGYTLWLETTAPAEHAGLRKILDRYDLNSNFSLLHTAIDNNVNGHGRYAREAVELYLDQIRETQGDQAVEEHWKRIWTGYVAYGMTGNIDNALRELYEKQKVLTPREEFIELIKKKAPTAQKMHGSRRVGPEGLFLNDMFASGDAEKLCDQLAQSELIVKGDPGASPLINHAVSFQGPMYQVFDSDELTIISRWILSLKPSTLNDMLSLILQRRKFSNKIIKDLILQLPDGSSHSLRQLIEGKPSELLAAFRASQWTIPFDGHKLTEENVDTCPLMRALARAGPLEHIFNRDGEDKQIIRQWLLDGASLLNETLQDSTSSEKNGVNILSHEGFKFQY
;
A
#
# COMPACT_ATOMS: atom_id res chain seq x y z
N MET A 1 38.31 10.23 -53.63
CA MET A 1 39.11 9.09 -54.12
C MET A 1 39.48 8.27 -52.89
N SER A 2 38.60 7.36 -52.45
CA SER A 2 38.69 5.90 -52.69
C SER A 2 39.93 5.28 -52.04
N SER A 3 39.77 4.61 -50.89
CA SER A 3 39.80 3.13 -50.74
C SER A 3 41.22 2.65 -50.35
N ASN A 4 41.49 1.81 -49.35
CA ASN A 4 40.87 0.53 -49.02
C ASN A 4 41.22 0.08 -47.59
N ILE A 5 40.28 -0.68 -47.03
CA ILE A 5 40.45 -1.65 -45.95
C ILE A 5 41.15 -2.89 -46.53
N SER A 6 42.17 -3.43 -45.85
CA SER A 6 42.64 -4.82 -45.98
C SER A 6 43.04 -5.28 -44.58
N ASP A 7 42.22 -6.05 -43.89
CA ASP A 7 42.15 -7.52 -43.89
C ASP A 7 43.41 -8.23 -43.32
N GLY A 8 43.14 -9.15 -42.41
CA GLY A 8 44.07 -9.65 -41.41
C GLY A 8 45.08 -10.68 -41.89
N SER A 9 46.20 -10.76 -41.15
CA SER A 9 46.98 -11.96 -40.81
C SER A 9 48.42 -11.59 -40.41
N SER A 10 48.60 -10.80 -39.35
CA SER A 10 49.88 -10.80 -38.64
C SER A 10 49.96 -12.10 -37.85
N SER A 11 50.66 -13.06 -38.43
CA SER A 11 50.79 -14.41 -37.92
C SER A 11 51.48 -14.43 -36.55
N PHE A 12 51.09 -15.38 -35.71
CA PHE A 12 51.64 -15.75 -34.39
C PHE A 12 53.20 -15.87 -34.35
N LYS A 13 53.85 -15.87 -35.52
CA LYS A 13 55.30 -15.90 -35.71
C LYS A 13 55.99 -14.62 -35.23
N ASP A 14 55.36 -13.45 -35.41
CA ASP A 14 55.97 -12.16 -35.05
C ASP A 14 56.05 -11.94 -33.53
N LEU A 15 55.17 -12.61 -32.77
CA LEU A 15 55.14 -12.57 -31.30
C LEU A 15 56.23 -13.48 -30.67
N ILE A 16 56.69 -14.49 -31.38
CA ILE A 16 57.72 -15.43 -30.92
C ILE A 16 59.13 -14.85 -31.10
N ASP A 17 59.36 -14.08 -32.17
CA ASP A 17 60.68 -13.48 -32.43
C ASP A 17 61.06 -12.37 -31.43
N TRP A 18 60.09 -11.80 -30.70
CA TRP A 18 60.34 -10.83 -29.63
C TRP A 18 60.89 -11.46 -28.34
N PHE A 19 60.79 -12.79 -28.18
CA PHE A 19 61.16 -13.53 -26.95
C PHE A 19 62.48 -14.31 -27.06
N LYS A 20 63.47 -13.82 -27.83
CA LYS A 20 64.84 -14.38 -27.80
C LYS A 20 65.62 -13.89 -26.58
N TRP A 21 65.29 -14.42 -25.40
CA TRP A 21 66.13 -14.30 -24.21
C TRP A 21 67.14 -15.47 -24.14
N PRO A 22 68.37 -15.25 -23.64
CA PRO A 22 69.36 -16.31 -23.51
C PRO A 22 68.87 -17.43 -22.57
N LEU A 23 69.14 -18.68 -22.93
CA LEU A 23 68.70 -19.94 -22.30
C LEU A 23 69.11 -20.17 -20.84
N THR A 24 69.65 -19.18 -20.14
CA THR A 24 70.13 -19.30 -18.75
C THR A 24 69.08 -19.00 -17.67
N TYR A 25 67.88 -18.52 -18.03
CA TYR A 25 66.81 -18.16 -17.06
C TYR A 25 65.64 -19.16 -16.94
N LEU A 26 65.77 -20.36 -17.51
CA LEU A 26 64.67 -21.32 -17.70
C LEU A 26 64.64 -22.47 -16.66
N LYS A 27 64.81 -22.16 -15.37
CA LYS A 27 64.54 -23.13 -14.28
C LYS A 27 63.56 -22.67 -13.20
N ILE A 28 63.04 -21.44 -13.26
CA ILE A 28 62.05 -20.94 -12.28
C ILE A 28 60.71 -20.49 -12.93
N VAL A 29 60.67 -20.30 -14.25
CA VAL A 29 59.51 -19.70 -14.94
C VAL A 29 58.52 -20.73 -15.55
N GLY A 30 58.90 -22.02 -15.57
CA GLY A 30 58.10 -23.08 -16.24
C GLY A 30 56.70 -23.27 -15.67
N SER A 31 56.50 -23.06 -14.36
CA SER A 31 55.21 -23.28 -13.71
C SER A 31 54.22 -22.13 -13.91
N CYS A 32 54.70 -20.88 -13.94
CA CYS A 32 53.82 -19.70 -14.11
C CYS A 32 53.33 -19.53 -15.54
N CYS A 33 54.15 -19.86 -16.55
CA CYS A 33 53.74 -19.77 -17.95
C CYS A 33 52.65 -20.80 -18.32
N VAL A 34 52.73 -22.03 -17.78
CA VAL A 34 51.71 -23.06 -18.03
C VAL A 34 50.38 -22.68 -17.38
N VAL A 35 50.40 -22.13 -16.17
CA VAL A 35 49.19 -21.62 -15.49
C VAL A 35 48.59 -20.44 -16.24
N ALA A 36 49.40 -19.50 -16.73
CA ALA A 36 48.93 -18.36 -17.51
C ALA A 36 48.30 -18.77 -18.85
N VAL A 37 48.88 -19.76 -19.55
CA VAL A 37 48.34 -20.29 -20.81
C VAL A 37 47.03 -21.06 -20.58
N ILE A 38 46.96 -21.88 -19.52
CA ILE A 38 45.72 -22.58 -19.15
C ILE A 38 44.63 -21.56 -18.75
N ALA A 39 44.98 -20.52 -17.99
CA ALA A 39 44.05 -19.44 -17.64
C ALA A 39 43.56 -18.67 -18.87
N ALA A 40 44.43 -18.39 -19.84
CA ALA A 40 44.06 -17.74 -21.09
C ALA A 40 43.16 -18.63 -21.96
N ILE A 41 43.41 -19.95 -22.01
CA ILE A 41 42.56 -20.91 -22.74
C ILE A 41 41.19 -21.03 -22.06
N ILE A 42 41.14 -21.11 -20.73
CA ILE A 42 39.88 -21.14 -19.96
C ILE A 42 39.11 -19.83 -20.16
N TYR A 43 39.79 -18.68 -20.12
CA TYR A 43 39.20 -17.38 -20.39
C TYR A 43 38.63 -17.30 -21.81
N GLN A 44 39.40 -17.72 -22.81
CA GLN A 44 38.95 -17.71 -24.21
C GLN A 44 37.80 -18.70 -24.44
N LYS A 45 37.80 -19.87 -23.79
CA LYS A 45 36.73 -20.87 -23.87
C LYS A 45 35.46 -20.38 -23.18
N ARG A 46 35.57 -19.71 -22.03
CA ARG A 46 34.45 -19.03 -21.35
C ARG A 46 33.90 -17.87 -22.19
N LYS A 47 34.78 -17.04 -22.77
CA LYS A 47 34.39 -15.96 -23.69
C LYS A 47 33.69 -16.50 -24.93
N ASN A 48 34.17 -17.58 -25.51
CA ASN A 48 33.53 -18.22 -26.67
C ASN A 48 32.21 -18.92 -26.31
N GLN A 49 32.08 -19.48 -25.10
CA GLN A 49 30.80 -20.00 -24.59
C GLN A 49 29.79 -18.88 -24.30
N GLN A 50 30.24 -17.75 -23.75
CA GLN A 50 29.42 -16.54 -23.58
C GLN A 50 28.97 -15.97 -24.93
N ILE A 51 29.85 -15.94 -25.94
CA ILE A 51 29.51 -15.50 -27.31
C ILE A 51 28.51 -16.46 -27.99
N LYS A 52 28.63 -17.78 -27.74
CA LYS A 52 27.66 -18.77 -28.26
C LYS A 52 26.31 -18.67 -27.55
N SER A 53 26.31 -18.52 -26.22
CA SER A 53 25.12 -18.25 -25.40
C SER A 53 24.42 -16.95 -25.81
N ALA A 54 25.18 -15.89 -26.11
CA ALA A 54 24.64 -14.62 -26.57
C ALA A 54 23.99 -14.70 -27.96
N LYS A 55 24.48 -15.58 -28.85
CA LYS A 55 23.87 -15.82 -30.16
C LYS A 55 22.54 -16.56 -30.08
N ASP A 56 22.37 -17.49 -29.14
CA ASP A 56 21.08 -18.17 -28.91
C ASP A 56 20.09 -17.30 -28.11
N GLN A 57 20.58 -16.30 -27.34
CA GLN A 57 19.74 -15.33 -26.63
C GLN A 57 19.26 -14.15 -27.50
N ASN A 58 19.89 -13.91 -28.65
CA ASN A 58 19.59 -12.78 -29.54
C ASN A 58 18.23 -12.83 -30.27
N ASN A 59 17.45 -13.88 -30.05
CA ASN A 59 16.11 -14.05 -30.65
C ASN A 59 14.97 -13.83 -29.65
N LYS A 60 15.28 -13.53 -28.38
CA LYS A 60 14.26 -13.29 -27.36
C LYS A 60 13.85 -11.82 -27.31
N THR A 61 12.55 -11.55 -27.24
CA THR A 61 11.99 -10.20 -27.05
C THR A 61 11.55 -10.00 -25.60
N ILE A 62 11.04 -8.82 -25.25
CA ILE A 62 10.49 -8.58 -23.92
C ILE A 62 9.27 -9.48 -23.60
N ASP A 63 8.60 -10.03 -24.61
CA ASP A 63 7.42 -10.90 -24.46
C ASP A 63 7.77 -12.32 -23.99
N ASP A 64 9.04 -12.70 -24.07
CA ASP A 64 9.54 -14.01 -23.59
C ASP A 64 9.78 -14.04 -22.07
N TYR A 65 9.50 -12.95 -21.36
CA TYR A 65 9.79 -12.78 -19.95
C TYR A 65 8.59 -12.20 -19.21
N SER A 66 8.42 -12.59 -17.95
CA SER A 66 7.51 -11.89 -17.04
C SER A 66 8.06 -10.51 -16.68
N TYR A 67 7.21 -9.57 -16.24
CA TYR A 67 7.69 -8.32 -15.64
C TYR A 67 8.51 -8.58 -14.39
N ARG A 68 8.29 -9.68 -13.64
CA ARG A 68 9.17 -10.09 -12.53
C ARG A 68 10.59 -10.37 -13.00
N ASP A 69 10.74 -11.11 -14.10
CA ASP A 69 12.04 -11.41 -14.68
C ASP A 69 12.74 -10.16 -15.20
N LEU A 70 12.00 -9.35 -15.96
CA LEU A 70 12.52 -8.08 -16.48
C LEU A 70 12.89 -7.12 -15.33
N PHE A 71 12.06 -7.01 -14.30
CA PHE A 71 12.34 -6.20 -13.11
C PHE A 71 13.62 -6.68 -12.43
N HIS A 72 13.77 -7.99 -12.22
CA HIS A 72 14.98 -8.54 -11.63
C HIS A 72 16.22 -8.26 -12.49
N PHE A 73 16.10 -8.29 -13.82
CA PHE A 73 17.23 -7.93 -14.68
C PHE A 73 17.64 -6.47 -14.54
N PHE A 74 16.68 -5.54 -14.45
CA PHE A 74 16.97 -4.10 -14.54
C PHE A 74 17.09 -3.38 -13.20
N ILE A 75 16.71 -4.03 -12.10
CA ILE A 75 17.16 -3.66 -10.75
C ILE A 75 18.62 -4.10 -10.52
N ASN A 76 19.10 -5.10 -11.26
CA ASN A 76 20.48 -5.65 -11.23
C ASN A 76 21.22 -5.47 -12.58
N PRO A 77 21.24 -4.27 -13.19
CA PRO A 77 21.69 -4.10 -14.58
C PRO A 77 23.16 -4.51 -14.80
N GLU A 78 24.01 -4.43 -13.79
CA GLU A 78 25.42 -4.82 -13.82
C GLU A 78 25.63 -6.33 -14.04
N PHE A 79 24.66 -7.16 -13.67
CA PHE A 79 24.71 -8.61 -13.86
C PHE A 79 23.99 -9.07 -15.14
N HIS A 80 23.27 -8.15 -15.80
CA HIS A 80 22.42 -8.42 -16.95
C HIS A 80 22.67 -7.44 -18.11
N VAL A 81 23.94 -7.08 -18.33
CA VAL A 81 24.35 -6.13 -19.38
C VAL A 81 23.92 -6.59 -20.78
N ASP A 82 23.86 -7.90 -21.02
CA ASP A 82 23.37 -8.50 -22.27
C ASP A 82 21.88 -8.23 -22.53
N LYS A 83 21.11 -7.84 -21.49
CA LYS A 83 19.67 -7.56 -21.56
C LYS A 83 19.35 -6.07 -21.75
N LEU A 84 20.33 -5.17 -21.76
CA LEU A 84 20.08 -3.73 -21.96
C LEU A 84 19.25 -3.38 -23.21
N PRO A 85 19.38 -4.07 -24.37
CA PRO A 85 18.49 -3.82 -25.50
C PRO A 85 17.00 -4.03 -25.18
N LEU A 86 16.68 -5.02 -24.33
CA LEU A 86 15.31 -5.29 -23.88
C LEU A 86 14.77 -4.17 -22.99
N ALA A 87 15.61 -3.51 -22.18
CA ALA A 87 15.19 -2.34 -21.40
C ALA A 87 14.75 -1.20 -22.33
N LYS A 88 15.53 -0.92 -23.37
CA LYS A 88 15.20 0.12 -24.35
C LYS A 88 13.91 -0.22 -25.09
N GLU A 89 13.77 -1.46 -25.54
CA GLU A 89 12.54 -1.95 -26.18
C GLU A 89 11.31 -1.78 -25.27
N PHE A 90 11.42 -2.16 -24.00
CA PHE A 90 10.33 -2.01 -23.04
C PHE A 90 9.91 -0.56 -22.86
N SER A 91 10.87 0.36 -22.64
CA SER A 91 10.57 1.79 -22.52
C SER A 91 9.92 2.35 -23.77
N GLU A 92 10.48 2.08 -24.95
CA GLU A 92 9.93 2.56 -26.24
C GLU A 92 8.51 2.04 -26.46
N ARG A 93 8.23 0.79 -26.12
CA ARG A 93 6.89 0.20 -26.23
C ARG A 93 5.90 0.92 -25.31
N MET A 94 6.25 1.12 -24.04
CA MET A 94 5.36 1.80 -23.08
C MET A 94 5.12 3.27 -23.46
N HIS A 95 6.15 3.97 -23.97
CA HIS A 95 5.97 5.33 -24.48
C HIS A 95 5.10 5.38 -25.74
N ALA A 96 5.24 4.41 -26.65
CA ALA A 96 4.40 4.32 -27.84
C ALA A 96 2.92 4.06 -27.48
N GLU A 97 2.66 3.16 -26.53
CA GLU A 97 1.31 2.90 -25.99
C GLU A 97 0.70 4.19 -25.40
N ALA A 98 1.47 4.95 -24.61
CA ALA A 98 1.00 6.21 -24.03
C ALA A 98 0.76 7.32 -25.07
N ALA A 99 1.64 7.43 -26.07
CA ALA A 99 1.52 8.40 -27.14
C ALA A 99 0.27 8.14 -28.00
N GLN A 100 -0.10 6.87 -28.17
CA GLN A 100 -1.37 6.48 -28.79
C GLN A 100 -2.54 6.83 -27.87
N TYR A 101 -2.50 6.40 -26.61
CA TYR A 101 -3.58 6.57 -25.65
C TYR A 101 -4.00 8.03 -25.43
N MET A 102 -3.03 8.97 -25.41
CA MET A 102 -3.30 10.41 -25.22
C MET A 102 -3.89 11.11 -26.45
N MET A 103 -3.82 10.46 -27.62
CA MET A 103 -4.27 10.98 -28.92
C MET A 103 -5.58 10.33 -29.40
N GLU A 104 -5.95 9.20 -28.81
CA GLU A 104 -7.23 8.54 -29.08
C GLU A 104 -8.39 9.44 -28.62
N ASP A 105 -9.41 9.54 -29.47
CA ASP A 105 -10.70 10.11 -29.07
C ASP A 105 -11.42 9.06 -28.23
N HIS A 106 -11.85 9.43 -27.02
CA HIS A 106 -12.52 8.52 -26.09
C HIS A 106 -14.01 8.88 -25.91
N PRO A 107 -14.80 9.05 -27.00
CA PRO A 107 -16.16 9.60 -26.92
C PRO A 107 -17.13 8.67 -26.18
N ASP A 108 -16.83 7.37 -26.14
CA ASP A 108 -17.64 6.34 -25.50
C ASP A 108 -17.10 5.89 -24.12
N ASN A 109 -16.00 6.49 -23.64
CA ASN A 109 -15.43 6.18 -22.33
C ASN A 109 -15.63 7.38 -21.37
N PRO A 110 -16.77 7.44 -20.65
CA PRO A 110 -17.03 8.51 -19.68
C PRO A 110 -16.04 8.50 -18.51
N ASP A 111 -15.27 7.42 -18.34
CA ASP A 111 -14.23 7.26 -17.34
C ASP A 111 -12.82 7.58 -17.88
N PHE A 112 -12.69 8.07 -19.13
CA PHE A 112 -11.40 8.50 -19.64
C PHE A 112 -10.86 9.63 -18.75
N PRO A 113 -9.63 9.52 -18.23
CA PRO A 113 -9.13 10.56 -17.35
C PRO A 113 -8.75 11.76 -18.21
N ASP A 114 -9.61 12.79 -18.26
CA ASP A 114 -9.38 14.03 -19.04
C ASP A 114 -7.96 14.58 -18.86
N HIS A 115 -7.36 14.38 -17.68
CA HIS A 115 -6.01 14.82 -17.36
C HIS A 115 -4.90 14.14 -18.20
N PHE A 116 -5.20 13.13 -19.00
CA PHE A 116 -4.28 12.53 -19.97
C PHE A 116 -4.39 13.11 -21.38
N THR A 117 -5.47 13.84 -21.71
CA THR A 117 -5.65 14.44 -23.04
C THR A 117 -4.50 15.39 -23.38
N TYR A 118 -3.92 15.21 -24.56
CA TYR A 118 -2.86 16.08 -25.06
C TYR A 118 -3.35 17.52 -25.26
N ILE A 119 -2.53 18.50 -24.86
CA ILE A 119 -2.70 19.92 -25.19
C ILE A 119 -1.40 20.46 -25.82
N PRO A 120 -1.47 21.30 -26.87
CA PRO A 120 -0.27 21.96 -27.41
C PRO A 120 0.45 22.81 -26.37
N TYR A 121 1.77 22.97 -26.52
CA TYR A 121 2.55 23.70 -25.54
C TYR A 121 2.19 25.18 -25.53
N ASP A 122 1.75 25.64 -24.38
CA ASP A 122 1.59 27.04 -24.03
C ASP A 122 1.78 27.11 -22.51
N LYS A 123 2.79 27.85 -22.08
CA LYS A 123 3.23 27.88 -20.68
C LYS A 123 2.07 28.20 -19.72
N ASP A 124 1.23 29.17 -20.06
CA ASP A 124 0.12 29.58 -19.20
C ASP A 124 -1.01 28.55 -19.20
N LYS A 125 -1.33 27.95 -20.35
CA LYS A 125 -2.35 26.90 -20.44
C LYS A 125 -1.92 25.63 -19.72
N VAL A 126 -0.67 25.22 -19.88
CA VAL A 126 -0.10 24.04 -19.21
C VAL A 126 -0.12 24.22 -17.70
N ASN A 127 0.37 25.36 -17.18
CA ASN A 127 0.35 25.63 -15.74
C ASN A 127 -1.08 25.63 -15.17
N LYS A 128 -2.03 26.28 -15.86
CA LYS A 128 -3.45 26.23 -15.47
C LYS A 128 -4.02 24.81 -15.50
N ARG A 129 -3.62 23.99 -16.49
CA ARG A 129 -4.06 22.60 -16.61
C ARG A 129 -3.53 21.76 -15.44
N LEU A 130 -2.25 21.89 -15.09
CA LEU A 130 -1.65 21.18 -13.96
C LEU A 130 -2.29 21.58 -12.63
N ASP A 131 -2.56 22.87 -12.42
CA ASP A 131 -3.26 23.35 -11.22
C ASP A 131 -4.69 22.81 -11.15
N TYR A 132 -5.40 22.75 -12.29
CA TYR A 132 -6.73 22.12 -12.36
C TYR A 132 -6.66 20.63 -12.00
N ILE A 133 -5.68 19.89 -12.56
CA ILE A 133 -5.49 18.47 -12.29
C ILE A 133 -5.21 18.24 -10.81
N PHE A 134 -4.26 18.99 -10.24
CA PHE A 134 -3.94 18.92 -8.82
C PHE A 134 -5.18 19.17 -7.94
N ASN A 135 -5.91 20.26 -8.19
CA ASN A 135 -7.09 20.59 -7.39
C ASN A 135 -8.20 19.56 -7.52
N ARG A 136 -8.42 19.02 -8.73
CA ARG A 136 -9.38 17.94 -8.98
C ARG A 136 -8.99 16.67 -8.22
N LEU A 137 -7.74 16.23 -8.34
CA LEU A 137 -7.25 15.03 -7.65
C LEU A 137 -7.25 15.22 -6.13
N PHE A 138 -6.84 16.38 -5.63
CA PHE A 138 -6.92 16.72 -4.21
C PHE A 138 -8.38 16.69 -3.72
N LYS A 139 -9.32 17.15 -4.54
CA LYS A 139 -10.74 17.00 -4.22
C LYS A 139 -11.16 15.53 -4.20
N GLU A 140 -10.96 14.80 -5.29
CA GLU A 140 -11.46 13.43 -5.46
C GLU A 140 -10.79 12.41 -4.52
N LYS A 141 -9.48 12.53 -4.30
CA LYS A 141 -8.65 11.56 -3.54
C LYS A 141 -8.48 11.93 -2.07
N TYR A 142 -8.64 13.20 -1.70
CA TYR A 142 -8.49 13.67 -0.33
C TYR A 142 -9.78 14.28 0.26
N LEU A 143 -10.37 15.30 -0.36
CA LEU A 143 -11.54 15.98 0.21
C LEU A 143 -12.83 15.14 0.19
N ASP A 144 -13.14 14.45 -0.92
CA ASP A 144 -14.33 13.60 -1.02
C ASP A 144 -14.32 12.51 0.07
N TRP A 145 -13.15 11.96 0.38
CA TRP A 145 -12.98 11.04 1.51
C TRP A 145 -13.17 11.74 2.86
N TYR A 146 -12.56 12.92 3.03
CA TYR A 146 -12.61 13.70 4.26
C TYR A 146 -14.02 14.19 4.63
N GLU A 147 -14.79 14.62 3.63
CA GLU A 147 -16.13 15.17 3.78
C GLU A 147 -17.21 14.08 3.91
N ALA A 148 -16.99 12.91 3.32
CA ALA A 148 -17.97 11.81 3.37
C ALA A 148 -18.23 11.31 4.80
N GLY A 149 -17.27 11.43 5.73
CA GLY A 149 -17.48 11.22 7.17
C GLY A 149 -18.12 9.88 7.60
N GLN A 150 -18.21 8.91 6.69
CA GLN A 150 -18.98 7.68 6.82
C GLN A 150 -18.05 6.47 6.66
N PRO A 151 -18.39 5.32 7.27
CA PRO A 151 -17.59 4.11 7.16
C PRO A 151 -17.48 3.75 5.67
N ALA A 152 -16.31 3.26 5.29
CA ALA A 152 -16.13 2.52 4.06
C ALA A 152 -17.07 1.30 4.11
N THR A 153 -18.34 1.51 3.75
CA THR A 153 -19.35 0.50 3.46
C THR A 153 -20.20 1.08 2.33
N SER A 154 -19.80 0.77 1.08
CA SER A 154 -20.49 0.98 -0.21
C SER A 154 -19.92 2.00 -1.21
N ASP A 155 -19.02 2.93 -0.85
CA ASP A 155 -18.36 3.75 -1.89
C ASP A 155 -17.28 2.92 -2.61
N SER A 156 -17.56 2.60 -3.88
CA SER A 156 -16.73 1.77 -4.76
C SER A 156 -15.35 2.39 -5.08
N ARG A 157 -15.05 3.60 -4.60
CA ARG A 157 -13.77 4.29 -4.83
C ARG A 157 -12.67 3.89 -3.83
N TYR A 158 -13.04 3.45 -2.62
CA TYR A 158 -12.10 3.09 -1.54
C TYR A 158 -12.24 1.64 -1.08
N TRP A 159 -12.59 0.73 -1.99
CA TRP A 159 -12.79 -0.69 -1.71
C TRP A 159 -11.53 -1.37 -1.14
N TRP A 160 -10.34 -0.85 -1.45
CA TRP A 160 -9.04 -1.35 -0.97
C TRP A 160 -8.74 -0.97 0.49
N ALA A 161 -9.53 -0.08 1.09
CA ALA A 161 -9.33 0.40 2.46
C ALA A 161 -10.46 -0.02 3.43
N GLN A 162 -11.33 -0.95 3.03
CA GLN A 162 -12.51 -1.36 3.81
C GLN A 162 -12.13 -2.14 5.07
N THR A 163 -11.00 -2.84 5.03
CA THR A 163 -10.46 -3.61 6.16
C THR A 163 -8.95 -3.39 6.28
N LYS A 164 -8.39 -3.65 7.46
CA LYS A 164 -6.94 -3.67 7.67
C LYS A 164 -6.24 -4.66 6.73
N LEU A 165 -6.89 -5.79 6.41
CA LEU A 165 -6.37 -6.77 5.47
C LEU A 165 -6.31 -6.22 4.04
N HIS A 166 -7.40 -5.61 3.53
CA HIS A 166 -7.39 -5.02 2.18
C HIS A 166 -6.31 -3.95 2.06
N LEU A 167 -6.17 -3.12 3.08
CA LEU A 167 -5.16 -2.07 3.14
C LEU A 167 -3.74 -2.67 3.20
N THR A 168 -3.54 -3.73 3.96
CA THR A 168 -2.25 -4.45 4.03
C THR A 168 -1.90 -5.06 2.67
N THR A 169 -2.84 -5.73 2.01
CA THR A 169 -2.64 -6.27 0.65
C THR A 169 -2.33 -5.16 -0.34
N TYR A 170 -3.02 -4.02 -0.25
CA TYR A 170 -2.78 -2.85 -1.09
C TYR A 170 -1.33 -2.33 -0.94
N LEU A 171 -0.82 -2.25 0.29
CA LEU A 171 0.56 -1.89 0.57
C LEU A 171 1.54 -2.96 0.03
N ILE A 172 1.26 -4.26 0.26
CA ILE A 172 2.10 -5.34 -0.29
C ILE A 172 2.24 -5.25 -1.81
N GLN A 173 1.15 -4.97 -2.53
CA GLN A 173 1.22 -4.83 -3.99
C GLN A 173 2.11 -3.68 -4.45
N ARG A 174 2.25 -2.63 -3.65
CA ARG A 174 3.05 -1.46 -4.01
C ARG A 174 4.52 -1.57 -3.60
N GLN A 175 4.95 -2.69 -3.02
CA GLN A 175 6.35 -2.92 -2.67
C GLN A 175 7.32 -2.69 -3.85
N PRO A 176 7.14 -3.28 -5.05
CA PRO A 176 8.10 -3.09 -6.13
C PRO A 176 8.20 -1.63 -6.57
N TYR A 177 7.11 -0.88 -6.42
CA TYR A 177 7.02 0.52 -6.74
C TYR A 177 7.74 1.39 -5.70
N HIS A 178 7.29 1.37 -4.44
CA HIS A 178 7.81 2.25 -3.39
C HIS A 178 9.23 1.90 -2.95
N LEU A 179 9.70 0.67 -3.14
CA LEU A 179 11.10 0.30 -2.87
C LEU A 179 12.05 0.66 -4.03
N THR A 180 11.53 1.28 -5.09
CA THR A 180 12.32 1.88 -6.18
C THR A 180 12.09 3.38 -6.29
N ASP A 181 11.69 4.02 -5.19
CA ASP A 181 11.43 5.46 -5.22
C ASP A 181 12.68 6.27 -5.58
N GLY A 182 12.48 7.35 -6.32
CA GLY A 182 13.54 8.15 -6.95
C GLY A 182 14.28 7.50 -8.13
N VAL A 183 14.08 6.21 -8.44
CA VAL A 183 14.92 5.50 -9.42
C VAL A 183 14.84 6.08 -10.84
N TRP A 184 13.74 6.73 -11.21
CA TRP A 184 13.61 7.36 -12.54
C TRP A 184 14.65 8.46 -12.76
N LEU A 185 15.22 9.01 -11.68
CA LEU A 185 16.23 10.06 -11.70
C LEU A 185 17.67 9.56 -11.50
N ARG A 186 17.91 8.25 -11.33
CA ARG A 186 19.27 7.71 -11.04
C ARG A 186 20.34 8.08 -12.08
N GLY A 187 19.92 8.44 -13.30
CA GLY A 187 20.80 8.80 -14.41
C GLY A 187 20.90 10.30 -14.71
N VAL A 188 20.25 11.19 -13.95
CA VAL A 188 20.13 12.62 -14.31
C VAL A 188 21.46 13.37 -14.28
N ASN A 189 22.45 12.87 -13.55
CA ASN A 189 23.78 13.45 -13.50
C ASN A 189 24.89 12.41 -13.71
N GLN A 190 25.81 12.70 -14.64
CA GLN A 190 27.04 11.93 -14.87
C GLN A 190 28.27 12.85 -15.04
N GLY A 191 28.15 14.15 -14.77
CA GLY A 191 29.20 15.13 -15.08
C GLY A 191 28.87 16.54 -14.56
N PRO A 192 29.35 17.62 -15.22
CA PRO A 192 28.92 18.98 -14.91
C PRO A 192 27.40 19.11 -15.06
N MET A 193 26.79 19.81 -14.12
CA MET A 193 25.33 19.86 -13.97
C MET A 193 24.76 21.15 -14.56
N SER A 194 23.75 21.03 -15.43
CA SER A 194 22.95 22.17 -15.90
C SER A 194 21.92 22.59 -14.84
N SER A 195 21.30 23.76 -15.00
CA SER A 195 20.21 24.21 -14.12
C SER A 195 19.00 23.25 -14.13
N ILE A 196 18.76 22.55 -15.24
CA ILE A 196 17.71 21.53 -15.35
C ILE A 196 18.09 20.30 -14.52
N GLN A 197 19.31 19.78 -14.72
CA GLN A 197 19.81 18.64 -13.97
C GLN A 197 19.92 18.93 -12.46
N ALA A 198 20.21 20.17 -12.06
CA ALA A 198 20.25 20.57 -10.66
C ALA A 198 18.89 20.48 -9.97
N LYS A 199 17.80 20.80 -10.67
CA LYS A 199 16.44 20.65 -10.14
C LYS A 199 16.06 19.19 -9.99
N LEU A 200 16.33 18.38 -11.02
CA LEU A 200 16.06 16.94 -10.98
C LEU A 200 16.92 16.22 -9.95
N PHE A 201 18.19 16.62 -9.80
CA PHE A 201 19.08 16.06 -8.80
C PHE A 201 18.66 16.45 -7.36
N ALA A 202 18.12 17.65 -7.16
CA ALA A 202 17.55 18.05 -5.87
C ALA A 202 16.40 17.13 -5.46
N ILE A 203 15.46 16.85 -6.37
CA ILE A 203 14.39 15.87 -6.14
C ILE A 203 15.00 14.50 -5.82
N TYR A 204 15.92 14.01 -6.66
CA TYR A 204 16.52 12.69 -6.47
C TYR A 204 17.22 12.53 -5.11
N ILE A 205 17.94 13.55 -4.64
CA ILE A 205 18.65 13.43 -3.36
C ILE A 205 17.71 13.48 -2.16
N ASP A 206 16.57 14.19 -2.28
CA ASP A 206 15.50 14.19 -1.29
C ASP A 206 14.86 12.80 -1.19
N GLU A 207 14.55 12.14 -2.32
CA GLU A 207 14.06 10.75 -2.38
C GLU A 207 15.02 9.75 -1.68
N LEU A 208 16.33 10.00 -1.83
CA LEU A 208 17.37 9.20 -1.18
C LEU A 208 17.55 9.52 0.32
N GLY A 209 16.86 10.52 0.85
CA GLY A 209 16.92 10.94 2.25
C GLY A 209 18.09 11.86 2.59
N ASN A 210 18.66 12.57 1.62
CA ASN A 210 19.80 13.49 1.81
C ASN A 210 21.00 12.90 2.55
N GLY A 211 21.25 11.59 2.35
CA GLY A 211 22.32 10.86 3.04
C GLY A 211 22.01 10.42 4.46
N ASN A 212 20.77 10.64 4.95
CA ASN A 212 20.26 10.05 6.17
C ASN A 212 19.41 8.81 5.85
N PRO A 213 19.87 7.59 6.18
CA PRO A 213 19.11 6.36 5.90
C PRO A 213 17.71 6.32 6.50
N SER A 214 17.46 7.00 7.64
CA SER A 214 16.13 7.03 8.26
C SER A 214 15.14 7.95 7.55
N GLN A 215 15.60 8.73 6.57
CA GLN A 215 14.79 9.61 5.73
C GLN A 215 14.72 9.12 4.29
N ASN A 216 15.44 8.05 3.96
CA ASN A 216 15.36 7.43 2.64
C ASN A 216 13.96 6.86 2.44
N HIS A 217 13.30 7.24 1.34
CA HIS A 217 11.89 6.90 1.12
C HIS A 217 11.65 5.39 1.10
N CYS A 218 12.54 4.63 0.47
CA CYS A 218 12.45 3.17 0.43
C CYS A 218 12.56 2.56 1.84
N ASN A 219 13.47 3.06 2.69
CA ASN A 219 13.60 2.60 4.07
C ASN A 219 12.38 2.98 4.92
N VAL A 220 11.85 4.20 4.76
CA VAL A 220 10.62 4.61 5.45
C VAL A 220 9.44 3.73 5.04
N TYR A 221 9.39 3.28 3.78
CA TYR A 221 8.39 2.32 3.33
C TYR A 221 8.59 0.92 3.92
N LEU A 222 9.83 0.46 4.06
CA LEU A 222 10.15 -0.79 4.77
C LEU A 222 9.66 -0.73 6.22
N ASP A 223 9.87 0.38 6.93
CA ASP A 223 9.36 0.58 8.30
C ASP A 223 7.83 0.45 8.38
N VAL A 224 7.10 0.88 7.33
CA VAL A 224 5.64 0.69 7.24
C VAL A 224 5.31 -0.79 7.14
N LEU A 225 5.99 -1.55 6.28
CA LEU A 225 5.75 -2.98 6.09
C LEU A 225 6.16 -3.80 7.32
N GLU A 226 7.28 -3.46 7.96
CA GLU A 226 7.72 -4.08 9.21
C GLU A 226 6.74 -3.84 10.35
N SER A 227 6.11 -2.66 10.41
CA SER A 227 5.05 -2.37 11.39
C SER A 227 3.79 -3.25 11.20
N LEU A 228 3.63 -3.86 10.02
CA LEU A 228 2.59 -4.84 9.72
C LEU A 228 3.01 -6.28 10.02
N GLY A 229 4.23 -6.49 10.55
CA GLY A 229 4.82 -7.80 10.82
C GLY A 229 5.36 -8.51 9.57
N LEU A 230 5.55 -7.79 8.45
CA LEU A 230 6.05 -8.35 7.22
C LEU A 230 7.58 -8.35 7.21
N GLN A 231 8.17 -9.46 6.78
CA GLN A 231 9.59 -9.54 6.45
C GLN A 231 9.73 -9.40 4.94
N VAL A 232 10.43 -8.36 4.50
CA VAL A 232 10.60 -8.06 3.08
C VAL A 232 11.99 -8.53 2.64
N PRO A 233 12.09 -9.47 1.68
CA PRO A 233 13.38 -9.87 1.14
C PRO A 233 14.09 -8.69 0.45
N PRO A 234 15.43 -8.72 0.32
CA PRO A 234 16.15 -7.66 -0.38
C PRO A 234 15.63 -7.48 -1.80
N ILE A 235 15.30 -6.25 -2.22
CA ILE A 235 14.63 -5.97 -3.51
C ILE A 235 15.38 -6.50 -4.74
N TYR A 236 16.70 -6.60 -4.65
CA TYR A 236 17.59 -7.10 -5.71
C TYR A 236 17.61 -8.65 -5.80
N SER A 237 16.99 -9.36 -4.85
CA SER A 237 17.01 -10.82 -4.78
C SER A 237 15.93 -11.47 -5.66
N ARG A 238 16.11 -12.77 -5.94
CA ARG A 238 15.03 -13.58 -6.53
C ARG A 238 13.88 -13.81 -5.56
N GLU A 239 14.20 -14.01 -4.28
CA GLU A 239 13.22 -14.15 -3.21
C GLU A 239 12.21 -13.01 -3.19
N PHE A 240 12.65 -11.76 -3.42
CA PHE A 240 11.74 -10.61 -3.51
C PHE A 240 10.78 -10.70 -4.70
N VAL A 241 11.29 -10.99 -5.90
CA VAL A 241 10.46 -11.04 -7.11
C VAL A 241 9.62 -12.30 -7.21
N ASP A 242 9.96 -13.37 -6.48
CA ASP A 242 9.23 -14.63 -6.46
C ASP A 242 8.16 -14.70 -5.36
N GLN A 243 7.96 -13.61 -4.61
CA GLN A 243 6.88 -13.51 -3.62
C GLN A 243 5.51 -13.78 -4.28
N GLU A 244 4.83 -14.82 -3.80
CA GLU A 244 3.48 -15.22 -4.25
C GLU A 244 2.45 -14.12 -3.98
N LEU A 245 2.64 -13.36 -2.90
CA LEU A 245 1.70 -12.34 -2.46
C LEU A 245 1.58 -11.14 -3.40
N ILE A 246 2.63 -10.83 -4.16
CA ILE A 246 2.66 -9.70 -5.08
C ILE A 246 2.10 -10.16 -6.41
N LEU A 247 1.33 -9.36 -7.12
CA LEU A 247 0.82 -9.67 -8.45
C LEU A 247 1.87 -9.35 -9.50
N GLU A 248 1.79 -10.06 -10.62
CA GLU A 248 2.67 -9.83 -11.76
C GLU A 248 2.63 -8.35 -12.21
N ILE A 249 1.42 -7.80 -12.37
CA ILE A 249 1.19 -6.43 -12.85
C ILE A 249 1.81 -5.35 -11.95
N SER A 250 2.06 -5.65 -10.67
CA SER A 250 2.68 -4.75 -9.70
C SER A 250 4.11 -4.36 -10.07
N PHE A 251 4.79 -5.18 -10.89
CA PHE A 251 6.14 -4.90 -11.38
C PHE A 251 6.16 -3.99 -12.62
N LYS A 252 5.04 -3.82 -13.34
CA LYS A 252 5.02 -3.12 -14.64
C LYS A 252 5.43 -1.64 -14.53
N LYS A 253 4.90 -0.91 -13.54
CA LYS A 253 5.22 0.51 -13.32
C LYS A 253 6.67 0.75 -12.90
N PRO A 254 7.23 0.08 -11.87
CA PRO A 254 8.63 0.29 -11.53
C PRO A 254 9.59 -0.27 -12.58
N LEU A 255 9.17 -1.27 -13.36
CA LEU A 255 9.93 -1.70 -14.53
C LEU A 255 10.09 -0.56 -15.55
N LEU A 256 9.02 0.18 -15.85
CA LEU A 256 9.07 1.36 -16.74
C LEU A 256 10.07 2.41 -16.28
N THR A 257 10.11 2.73 -14.98
CA THR A 257 11.03 3.74 -14.43
C THR A 257 12.47 3.22 -14.41
N LEU A 258 12.68 1.95 -14.08
CA LEU A 258 13.98 1.29 -14.12
C LEU A 258 14.56 1.27 -15.54
N THR A 259 13.79 0.84 -16.53
CA THR A 259 14.30 0.73 -17.90
C THR A 259 14.57 2.10 -18.52
N THR A 260 13.69 3.07 -18.27
CA THR A 260 13.81 4.42 -18.85
C THR A 260 15.02 5.15 -18.28
N SER A 261 15.26 5.03 -16.98
CA SER A 261 16.40 5.67 -16.31
C SER A 261 17.78 5.15 -16.71
N LEU A 262 17.85 4.00 -17.41
CA LEU A 262 19.11 3.50 -18.00
C LEU A 262 19.55 4.34 -19.22
N PHE A 263 18.63 5.09 -19.84
CA PHE A 263 18.91 5.90 -21.03
C PHE A 263 18.48 7.36 -20.83
N PRO A 264 19.03 8.05 -19.80
CA PRO A 264 18.51 9.35 -19.36
C PRO A 264 18.62 10.45 -20.44
N LYS A 265 19.61 10.37 -21.32
CA LYS A 265 19.75 11.31 -22.46
C LYS A 265 18.77 11.01 -23.60
N THR A 266 18.47 9.73 -23.82
CA THR A 266 17.52 9.32 -24.85
C THR A 266 16.11 9.69 -24.44
N PHE A 267 15.76 9.44 -23.18
CA PHE A 267 14.42 9.64 -22.63
C PHE A 267 14.28 10.87 -21.71
N GLU A 268 15.14 11.89 -21.89
CA GLU A 268 15.11 13.09 -21.04
C GLU A 268 13.73 13.77 -21.01
N PRO A 269 13.04 13.99 -22.15
CA PRO A 269 11.67 14.48 -22.15
C PRO A 269 10.70 13.61 -21.35
N GLU A 270 10.73 12.29 -21.54
CA GLU A 270 9.81 11.39 -20.87
C GLU A 270 10.07 11.33 -19.35
N ILE A 271 11.33 11.42 -18.90
CA ILE A 271 11.71 11.52 -17.49
C ILE A 271 11.19 12.82 -16.87
N LEU A 272 11.26 13.95 -17.60
CA LEU A 272 10.62 15.20 -17.17
C LEU A 272 9.10 15.01 -17.03
N GLY A 273 8.48 14.28 -17.96
CA GLY A 273 7.07 13.90 -17.89
C GLY A 273 6.71 13.06 -16.67
N TYR A 274 7.53 12.05 -16.34
CA TYR A 274 7.37 11.21 -15.15
C TYR A 274 7.41 12.03 -13.88
N THR A 275 8.42 12.90 -13.79
CA THR A 275 8.61 13.81 -12.66
C THR A 275 7.40 14.73 -12.54
N LEU A 276 6.93 15.30 -13.65
CA LEU A 276 5.75 16.17 -13.65
C LEU A 276 4.49 15.45 -13.14
N TRP A 277 4.27 14.19 -13.54
CA TRP A 277 3.14 13.39 -13.06
C TRP A 277 3.23 13.13 -11.55
N LEU A 278 4.36 12.61 -11.09
CA LEU A 278 4.60 12.26 -9.69
C LEU A 278 4.35 13.47 -8.78
N GLU A 279 5.05 14.57 -9.04
CA GLU A 279 4.97 15.72 -8.15
C GLU A 279 3.63 16.46 -8.22
N THR A 280 2.85 16.24 -9.28
CA THR A 280 1.49 16.80 -9.37
C THR A 280 0.46 15.93 -8.64
N THR A 281 0.69 14.61 -8.51
CA THR A 281 -0.34 13.66 -8.06
C THR A 281 -0.07 13.06 -6.68
N ALA A 282 1.21 12.81 -6.34
CA ALA A 282 1.65 12.22 -5.09
C ALA A 282 1.14 12.96 -3.84
N PRO A 283 1.14 14.31 -3.75
CA PRO A 283 0.67 14.99 -2.54
C PRO A 283 -0.79 14.68 -2.19
N ALA A 284 -1.66 14.61 -3.19
CA ALA A 284 -3.09 14.31 -3.00
C ALA A 284 -3.31 12.84 -2.61
N GLU A 285 -2.62 11.93 -3.28
CA GLU A 285 -2.68 10.49 -3.01
C GLU A 285 -2.20 10.17 -1.58
N HIS A 286 -1.04 10.70 -1.18
CA HIS A 286 -0.47 10.46 0.13
C HIS A 286 -1.22 11.17 1.26
N ALA A 287 -1.80 12.35 1.02
CA ALA A 287 -2.66 12.99 2.00
C ALA A 287 -3.89 12.11 2.32
N GLY A 288 -4.52 11.49 1.31
CA GLY A 288 -5.64 10.56 1.49
C GLY A 288 -5.20 9.27 2.18
N LEU A 289 -4.14 8.63 1.68
CA LEU A 289 -3.62 7.38 2.22
C LEU A 289 -3.19 7.53 3.70
N ARG A 290 -2.55 8.65 4.07
CA ARG A 290 -2.18 8.92 5.46
C ARG A 290 -3.37 8.83 6.40
N LYS A 291 -4.51 9.44 6.02
CA LYS A 291 -5.71 9.43 6.86
C LYS A 291 -6.31 8.04 7.00
N ILE A 292 -6.25 7.25 5.93
CA ILE A 292 -6.69 5.86 5.93
C ILE A 292 -5.79 5.03 6.86
N LEU A 293 -4.46 5.20 6.80
CA LEU A 293 -3.51 4.52 7.68
C LEU A 293 -3.73 4.92 9.16
N ASP A 294 -3.87 6.22 9.44
CA ASP A 294 -4.12 6.75 10.78
C ASP A 294 -5.42 6.17 11.40
N ARG A 295 -6.45 5.89 10.57
CA ARG A 295 -7.71 5.28 11.03
C ARG A 295 -7.50 3.86 11.58
N TYR A 296 -6.58 3.10 11.00
CA TYR A 296 -6.27 1.72 11.40
C TYR A 296 -5.09 1.64 12.37
N ASP A 297 -4.62 2.79 12.89
CA ASP A 297 -3.41 2.91 13.70
C ASP A 297 -2.19 2.26 13.05
N LEU A 298 -2.07 2.45 11.73
CA LEU A 298 -0.94 1.99 10.94
C LEU A 298 0.10 3.10 10.78
N ASN A 299 1.37 2.70 10.65
CA ASN A 299 2.47 3.62 10.38
C ASN A 299 2.18 4.41 9.10
N SER A 300 2.02 5.73 9.22
CA SER A 300 1.72 6.64 8.13
C SER A 300 2.88 7.56 7.74
N ASN A 301 4.10 7.28 8.25
CA ASN A 301 5.28 8.13 8.06
C ASN A 301 5.66 8.31 6.59
N PHE A 302 5.56 7.26 5.77
CA PHE A 302 5.82 7.36 4.33
C PHE A 302 4.90 8.40 3.66
N SER A 303 3.60 8.31 3.92
CA SER A 303 2.62 9.27 3.37
C SER A 303 2.74 10.67 3.98
N LEU A 304 3.14 10.79 5.25
CA LEU A 304 3.41 12.08 5.88
C LEU A 304 4.57 12.80 5.20
N LEU A 305 5.62 12.07 4.87
CA LEU A 305 6.81 12.59 4.22
C LEU A 305 6.47 13.19 2.83
N HIS A 306 5.77 12.44 1.98
CA HIS A 306 5.34 12.92 0.65
C HIS A 306 4.34 14.09 0.72
N THR A 307 3.49 14.16 1.74
CA THR A 307 2.58 15.32 1.89
C THR A 307 3.35 16.64 2.12
N ALA A 308 4.51 16.57 2.78
CA ALA A 308 5.30 17.75 3.12
C ALA A 308 6.29 18.15 2.02
N ILE A 309 7.01 17.17 1.47
CA ILE A 309 8.13 17.39 0.54
C ILE A 309 7.63 17.72 -0.89
N ASP A 310 6.56 17.07 -1.34
CA ASP A 310 6.10 17.14 -2.73
C ASP A 310 5.22 18.38 -3.00
N ASN A 311 5.19 19.36 -2.10
CA ASN A 311 4.28 20.50 -2.21
C ASN A 311 4.58 21.38 -3.45
N ASN A 312 3.53 21.86 -4.12
CA ASN A 312 3.63 22.60 -5.38
C ASN A 312 4.23 24.02 -5.27
N VAL A 313 4.38 24.58 -4.06
CA VAL A 313 4.78 25.98 -3.88
C VAL A 313 6.28 26.10 -3.65
N ASN A 314 6.84 25.26 -2.78
CA ASN A 314 8.25 25.29 -2.39
C ASN A 314 8.96 23.94 -2.56
N GLY A 315 8.21 22.86 -2.78
CA GLY A 315 8.71 21.50 -2.90
C GLY A 315 8.94 21.04 -4.34
N HIS A 316 8.96 19.73 -4.52
CA HIS A 316 9.32 19.07 -5.77
C HIS A 316 8.44 19.50 -6.97
N GLY A 317 7.15 19.74 -6.76
CA GLY A 317 6.23 20.18 -7.83
C GLY A 317 6.68 21.46 -8.54
N ARG A 318 7.29 22.40 -7.80
CA ARG A 318 7.90 23.59 -8.39
C ARG A 318 9.14 23.24 -9.21
N TYR A 319 10.03 22.41 -8.68
CA TYR A 319 11.25 21.99 -9.37
C TYR A 319 10.95 21.24 -10.67
N ALA A 320 9.94 20.37 -10.68
CA ALA A 320 9.49 19.66 -11.87
C ALA A 320 9.01 20.62 -12.96
N ARG A 321 8.14 21.58 -12.61
CA ARG A 321 7.63 22.60 -13.55
C ARG A 321 8.77 23.47 -14.09
N GLU A 322 9.61 24.00 -13.21
CA GLU A 322 10.76 24.83 -13.62
C GLU A 322 11.75 24.06 -14.51
N ALA A 323 11.96 22.76 -14.26
CA ALA A 323 12.82 21.92 -15.11
C ALA A 323 12.24 21.78 -16.53
N VAL A 324 10.93 21.55 -16.65
CA VAL A 324 10.22 21.50 -17.95
C VAL A 324 10.31 22.84 -18.68
N GLU A 325 10.06 23.95 -17.98
CA GLU A 325 10.11 25.28 -18.59
C GLU A 325 11.51 25.61 -19.11
N LEU A 326 12.55 25.41 -18.28
CA LEU A 326 13.94 25.63 -18.69
C LEU A 326 14.35 24.73 -19.86
N TYR A 327 13.91 23.48 -19.86
CA TYR A 327 14.19 22.54 -20.93
C TYR A 327 13.58 23.03 -22.26
N LEU A 328 12.30 23.42 -22.25
CA LEU A 328 11.62 23.87 -23.45
C LEU A 328 12.12 25.24 -23.93
N ASP A 329 12.54 26.14 -23.02
CA ASP A 329 13.19 27.39 -23.40
C ASP A 329 14.55 27.12 -24.07
N GLN A 330 15.35 26.19 -23.56
CA GLN A 330 16.61 25.77 -24.21
C GLN A 330 16.36 25.15 -25.59
N ILE A 331 15.31 24.33 -25.75
CA ILE A 331 14.93 23.77 -27.06
C ILE A 331 14.48 24.90 -28.00
N ARG A 332 13.69 25.86 -27.53
CA ARG A 332 13.28 27.02 -28.33
C ARG A 332 14.48 27.81 -28.83
N GLU A 333 15.43 28.13 -27.96
CA GLU A 333 16.62 28.89 -28.29
C GLU A 333 17.53 28.17 -29.30
N THR A 334 17.62 26.84 -29.23
CA THR A 334 18.56 26.06 -30.04
C THR A 334 17.97 25.47 -31.32
N GLN A 335 16.66 25.19 -31.34
CA GLN A 335 15.99 24.41 -32.40
C GLN A 335 14.65 25.01 -32.88
N GLY A 336 14.14 26.06 -32.22
CA GLY A 336 12.92 26.77 -32.62
C GLY A 336 11.61 26.12 -32.15
N ASP A 337 10.49 26.81 -32.41
CA ASP A 337 9.18 26.46 -31.82
C ASP A 337 8.60 25.11 -32.29
N GLN A 338 8.94 24.65 -33.50
CA GLN A 338 8.51 23.31 -33.94
C GLN A 338 9.12 22.22 -33.05
N ALA A 339 10.41 22.33 -32.74
CA ALA A 339 11.09 21.39 -31.85
C ALA A 339 10.52 21.45 -30.42
N VAL A 340 10.11 22.63 -29.95
CA VAL A 340 9.44 22.77 -28.65
C VAL A 340 8.18 21.90 -28.58
N GLU A 341 7.33 21.95 -29.61
CA GLU A 341 6.10 21.15 -29.64
C GLU A 341 6.40 19.63 -29.72
N GLU A 342 7.41 19.23 -30.50
CA GLU A 342 7.86 17.83 -30.59
C GLU A 342 8.38 17.31 -29.24
N HIS A 343 9.20 18.11 -28.54
CA HIS A 343 9.72 17.78 -27.22
C HIS A 343 8.63 17.81 -26.13
N TRP A 344 7.71 18.77 -26.19
CA TRP A 344 6.57 18.82 -25.29
C TRP A 344 5.68 17.59 -25.43
N LYS A 345 5.41 17.15 -26.67
CA LYS A 345 4.68 15.90 -26.92
C LYS A 345 5.33 14.70 -26.25
N ARG A 346 6.67 14.63 -26.24
CA ARG A 346 7.41 13.58 -25.52
C ARG A 346 7.33 13.73 -24.00
N ILE A 347 7.39 14.94 -23.47
CA ILE A 347 7.16 15.21 -22.04
C ILE A 347 5.75 14.75 -21.63
N TRP A 348 4.73 15.10 -22.40
CA TRP A 348 3.35 14.66 -22.13
C TRP A 348 3.18 13.14 -22.30
N THR A 349 3.88 12.52 -23.28
CA THR A 349 3.94 11.06 -23.42
C THR A 349 4.50 10.41 -22.16
N GLY A 350 5.57 10.97 -21.58
CA GLY A 350 6.10 10.51 -20.30
C GLY A 350 5.06 10.62 -19.17
N TYR A 351 4.45 11.80 -19.03
CA TYR A 351 3.40 12.06 -18.05
C TYR A 351 2.27 11.03 -18.11
N VAL A 352 1.76 10.74 -19.32
CA VAL A 352 0.70 9.76 -19.55
C VAL A 352 1.19 8.34 -19.31
N ALA A 353 2.37 7.97 -19.83
CA ALA A 353 2.94 6.63 -19.65
C ALA A 353 3.07 6.27 -18.17
N TYR A 354 3.52 7.22 -17.35
CA TYR A 354 3.61 7.00 -15.91
C TYR A 354 2.24 6.82 -15.26
N GLY A 355 1.28 7.69 -15.59
CA GLY A 355 -0.06 7.66 -15.01
C GLY A 355 -0.85 6.40 -15.35
N MET A 356 -0.74 5.89 -16.58
CA MET A 356 -1.53 4.74 -17.04
C MET A 356 -0.88 3.38 -16.79
N THR A 357 0.44 3.30 -16.67
CA THR A 357 1.15 2.01 -16.58
C THR A 357 0.94 1.35 -15.22
N GLY A 358 0.69 0.03 -15.22
CA GLY A 358 0.65 -0.76 -13.99
C GLY A 358 -0.51 -0.37 -13.07
N ASN A 359 -1.72 -0.23 -13.61
CA ASN A 359 -2.94 0.04 -12.86
C ASN A 359 -3.31 -1.15 -11.95
N ILE A 360 -2.60 -1.26 -10.82
CA ILE A 360 -2.83 -2.26 -9.77
C ILE A 360 -4.21 -2.10 -9.13
N ASP A 361 -4.78 -0.91 -9.13
CA ASP A 361 -6.09 -0.64 -8.54
C ASP A 361 -7.18 -1.43 -9.28
N ASN A 362 -7.12 -1.49 -10.62
CA ASN A 362 -8.05 -2.31 -11.41
C ASN A 362 -7.82 -3.81 -11.20
N ALA A 363 -6.56 -4.26 -11.22
CA ALA A 363 -6.24 -5.67 -11.02
C ALA A 363 -6.67 -6.17 -9.65
N LEU A 364 -6.43 -5.37 -8.60
CA LEU A 364 -6.92 -5.68 -7.28
C LEU A 364 -8.44 -5.63 -7.23
N ARG A 365 -9.10 -4.59 -7.78
CA ARG A 365 -10.57 -4.52 -7.83
C ARG A 365 -11.16 -5.79 -8.42
N GLU A 366 -10.65 -6.24 -9.57
CA GLU A 366 -11.08 -7.49 -10.19
C GLU A 366 -10.84 -8.69 -9.29
N LEU A 367 -9.71 -8.77 -8.60
CA LEU A 367 -9.44 -9.85 -7.65
C LEU A 367 -10.43 -9.84 -6.50
N TYR A 368 -10.75 -8.68 -5.93
CA TYR A 368 -11.72 -8.57 -4.83
C TYR A 368 -13.17 -8.74 -5.28
N GLU A 369 -13.51 -8.39 -6.52
CA GLU A 369 -14.83 -8.66 -7.10
C GLU A 369 -15.00 -10.15 -7.44
N LYS A 370 -13.94 -10.81 -7.93
CA LYS A 370 -13.93 -12.26 -8.21
C LYS A 370 -13.84 -13.10 -6.94
N GLN A 371 -13.06 -12.66 -5.95
CA GLN A 371 -12.96 -13.27 -4.62
C GLN A 371 -13.90 -12.53 -3.68
N LYS A 372 -15.18 -12.93 -3.64
CA LYS A 372 -16.15 -12.37 -2.69
C LYS A 372 -15.61 -12.49 -1.26
N VAL A 373 -15.05 -11.41 -0.71
CA VAL A 373 -14.61 -11.36 0.69
C VAL A 373 -15.87 -11.30 1.54
N LEU A 374 -16.24 -12.46 2.08
CA LEU A 374 -17.40 -12.61 2.93
C LEU A 374 -17.14 -11.91 4.27
N THR A 375 -18.12 -11.15 4.75
CA THR A 375 -18.14 -10.68 6.14
C THR A 375 -18.12 -11.88 7.11
N PRO A 376 -17.73 -11.73 8.38
CA PRO A 376 -17.78 -12.84 9.35
C PRO A 376 -19.17 -13.49 9.44
N ARG A 377 -20.26 -12.71 9.27
CA ARG A 377 -21.63 -13.23 9.17
C ARG A 377 -21.81 -14.09 7.92
N GLU A 378 -21.39 -13.61 6.76
CA GLU A 378 -21.50 -14.36 5.50
C GLU A 378 -20.63 -15.61 5.48
N GLU A 379 -19.41 -15.59 6.03
CA GLU A 379 -18.56 -16.78 6.18
C GLU A 379 -19.26 -17.83 7.06
N PHE A 380 -19.87 -17.41 8.17
CA PHE A 380 -20.62 -18.31 9.04
C PHE A 380 -21.89 -18.85 8.36
N ILE A 381 -22.59 -18.03 7.56
CA ILE A 381 -23.73 -18.49 6.74
C ILE A 381 -23.29 -19.56 5.75
N GLU A 382 -22.17 -19.38 5.05
CA GLU A 382 -21.64 -20.40 4.13
C GLU A 382 -21.21 -21.66 4.88
N LEU A 383 -20.66 -21.54 6.10
CA LEU A 383 -20.40 -22.69 6.96
C LEU A 383 -21.68 -23.42 7.38
N ILE A 384 -22.75 -22.69 7.75
CA ILE A 384 -24.07 -23.27 8.04
C ILE A 384 -24.56 -24.07 6.82
N LYS A 385 -24.52 -23.48 5.62
CA LYS A 385 -24.92 -24.14 4.37
C LYS A 385 -24.09 -25.41 4.11
N LYS A 386 -22.77 -25.34 4.31
CA LYS A 386 -21.84 -26.46 4.14
C LYS A 386 -22.20 -27.63 5.09
N LYS A 387 -22.60 -27.35 6.33
CA LYS A 387 -22.93 -28.37 7.34
C LYS A 387 -24.39 -28.84 7.29
N ALA A 388 -25.30 -28.05 6.70
CA ALA A 388 -26.74 -28.31 6.68
C ALA A 388 -27.15 -29.72 6.20
N PRO A 389 -26.55 -30.31 5.13
CA PRO A 389 -26.95 -31.63 4.64
C PRO A 389 -26.84 -32.74 5.70
N THR A 390 -25.83 -32.64 6.57
CA THR A 390 -25.62 -33.57 7.68
C THR A 390 -26.39 -33.13 8.92
N ALA A 391 -26.36 -31.85 9.26
CA ALA A 391 -26.94 -31.32 10.51
C ALA A 391 -28.47 -31.45 10.59
N GLN A 392 -29.18 -31.42 9.45
CA GLN A 392 -30.65 -31.49 9.39
C GLN A 392 -31.29 -32.76 10.00
N LYS A 393 -30.50 -33.76 10.41
CA LYS A 393 -30.99 -35.00 11.06
C LYS A 393 -30.43 -35.23 12.46
N MET A 394 -29.56 -34.36 12.97
CA MET A 394 -28.69 -34.66 14.12
C MET A 394 -29.14 -34.03 15.44
N HIS A 395 -30.11 -33.11 15.41
CA HIS A 395 -30.44 -32.28 16.59
C HIS A 395 -31.73 -32.69 17.33
N GLY A 396 -32.42 -33.75 16.88
CA GLY A 396 -33.62 -34.28 17.54
C GLY A 396 -34.67 -33.20 17.83
N SER A 397 -35.05 -33.05 19.10
CA SER A 397 -36.04 -32.04 19.54
C SER A 397 -35.42 -30.71 19.99
N ARG A 398 -34.13 -30.45 19.71
CA ARG A 398 -33.45 -29.22 20.11
C ARG A 398 -33.97 -28.03 19.32
N ARG A 399 -34.09 -26.90 20.01
CA ARG A 399 -34.60 -25.63 19.48
C ARG A 399 -33.57 -24.52 19.63
N VAL A 400 -33.66 -23.49 18.80
CA VAL A 400 -32.73 -22.35 18.78
C VAL A 400 -33.47 -21.01 18.70
N GLY A 401 -32.87 -20.00 19.31
CA GLY A 401 -33.32 -18.61 19.26
C GLY A 401 -34.62 -18.34 20.02
N PRO A 402 -35.02 -17.06 20.10
CA PRO A 402 -36.22 -16.63 20.81
C PRO A 402 -37.52 -17.15 20.19
N GLU A 403 -37.53 -17.45 18.89
CA GLU A 403 -38.69 -18.07 18.23
C GLU A 403 -38.82 -19.57 18.56
N GLY A 404 -37.83 -20.17 19.20
CA GLY A 404 -37.84 -21.58 19.59
C GLY A 404 -37.94 -22.53 18.41
N LEU A 405 -37.28 -22.23 17.29
CA LEU A 405 -37.35 -23.02 16.06
C LEU A 405 -36.57 -24.33 16.20
N PHE A 406 -37.10 -25.43 15.66
CA PHE A 406 -36.38 -26.71 15.67
C PHE A 406 -35.15 -26.65 14.77
N LEU A 407 -34.00 -27.09 15.28
CA LEU A 407 -32.74 -27.03 14.53
C LEU A 407 -32.77 -27.89 13.26
N ASN A 408 -33.34 -29.10 13.31
CA ASN A 408 -33.46 -29.96 12.14
C ASN A 408 -34.26 -29.29 11.01
N ASP A 409 -35.39 -28.66 11.34
CA ASP A 409 -36.25 -27.96 10.37
C ASP A 409 -35.55 -26.74 9.78
N MET A 410 -34.78 -26.00 10.59
CA MET A 410 -34.01 -24.85 10.13
C MET A 410 -32.88 -25.22 9.17
N PHE A 411 -32.18 -26.34 9.41
CA PHE A 411 -31.19 -26.83 8.44
C PHE A 411 -31.85 -27.38 7.16
N ALA A 412 -33.03 -28.01 7.28
CA ALA A 412 -33.76 -28.56 6.13
C ALA A 412 -34.40 -27.48 5.24
N SER A 413 -34.78 -26.33 5.80
CA SER A 413 -35.39 -25.23 5.05
C SER A 413 -34.40 -24.55 4.10
N GLY A 414 -33.10 -24.64 4.37
CA GLY A 414 -32.04 -23.95 3.64
C GLY A 414 -31.89 -22.47 3.98
N ASP A 415 -32.68 -21.94 4.92
CA ASP A 415 -32.64 -20.54 5.35
C ASP A 415 -31.53 -20.31 6.39
N ALA A 416 -30.29 -20.36 5.89
CA ALA A 416 -29.08 -20.22 6.71
C ALA A 416 -28.96 -18.82 7.34
N GLU A 417 -29.52 -17.78 6.71
CA GLU A 417 -29.53 -16.43 7.25
C GLU A 417 -30.42 -16.33 8.48
N LYS A 418 -31.65 -16.84 8.39
CA LYS A 418 -32.55 -16.89 9.54
C LYS A 418 -31.96 -17.73 10.67
N LEU A 419 -31.32 -18.85 10.36
CA LEU A 419 -30.65 -19.67 11.38
C LEU A 419 -29.49 -18.91 12.06
N CYS A 420 -28.67 -18.19 11.29
CA CYS A 420 -27.63 -17.32 11.82
C CYS A 420 -28.20 -16.28 12.79
N ASP A 421 -29.30 -15.62 12.43
CA ASP A 421 -29.93 -14.59 13.27
C ASP A 421 -30.55 -15.16 14.55
N GLN A 422 -31.15 -16.35 14.49
CA GLN A 422 -31.66 -17.06 15.67
C GLN A 422 -30.54 -17.54 16.59
N LEU A 423 -29.42 -18.02 16.04
CA LEU A 423 -28.24 -18.41 16.81
C LEU A 423 -27.64 -17.20 17.53
N ALA A 424 -27.49 -16.05 16.84
CA ALA A 424 -26.99 -14.81 17.41
C ALA A 424 -27.82 -14.30 18.61
N GLN A 425 -29.09 -14.68 18.69
CA GLN A 425 -30.03 -14.31 19.77
C GLN A 425 -30.28 -15.45 20.76
N SER A 426 -29.63 -16.59 20.60
CA SER A 426 -29.82 -17.76 21.46
C SER A 426 -28.90 -17.73 22.68
N GLU A 427 -29.23 -18.53 23.69
CA GLU A 427 -28.40 -18.74 24.88
C GLU A 427 -27.06 -19.44 24.58
N LEU A 428 -26.88 -19.96 23.35
CA LEU A 428 -25.63 -20.62 22.95
C LEU A 428 -24.51 -19.63 22.65
N ILE A 429 -24.82 -18.33 22.51
CA ILE A 429 -23.88 -17.30 22.07
C ILE A 429 -23.83 -16.17 23.09
N VAL A 430 -22.62 -15.91 23.59
CA VAL A 430 -22.28 -14.69 24.31
C VAL A 430 -21.64 -13.76 23.28
N LYS A 431 -22.38 -12.74 22.84
CA LYS A 431 -21.93 -11.82 21.78
C LYS A 431 -20.62 -11.16 22.18
N GLY A 432 -19.61 -11.24 21.31
CA GLY A 432 -18.28 -10.69 21.58
C GLY A 432 -17.35 -11.60 22.37
N ASP A 433 -17.81 -12.75 22.87
CA ASP A 433 -16.99 -13.64 23.69
C ASP A 433 -17.16 -15.10 23.26
N PRO A 434 -16.31 -15.58 22.31
CA PRO A 434 -16.28 -16.97 21.91
C PRO A 434 -15.98 -17.90 23.09
N GLY A 435 -15.08 -17.50 24.00
CA GLY A 435 -14.67 -18.34 25.13
C GLY A 435 -15.78 -18.54 26.17
N ALA A 436 -16.67 -17.57 26.33
CA ALA A 436 -17.85 -17.67 27.19
C ALA A 436 -19.07 -18.30 26.49
N SER A 437 -19.08 -18.39 25.16
CA SER A 437 -20.21 -18.92 24.39
C SER A 437 -20.39 -20.43 24.56
N PRO A 438 -21.55 -20.93 25.05
CA PRO A 438 -21.82 -22.36 25.21
C PRO A 438 -21.65 -23.20 23.93
N LEU A 439 -21.83 -22.59 22.74
CA LEU A 439 -21.52 -23.26 21.47
C LEU A 439 -20.04 -23.68 21.39
N ILE A 440 -19.12 -22.82 21.82
CA ILE A 440 -17.67 -23.03 21.71
C ILE A 440 -17.13 -23.78 22.93
N ASN A 441 -17.44 -23.32 24.14
CA ASN A 441 -16.80 -23.86 25.35
C ASN A 441 -17.43 -25.16 25.85
N HIS A 442 -18.64 -25.51 25.38
CA HIS A 442 -19.35 -26.72 25.79
C HIS A 442 -19.70 -27.60 24.60
N ALA A 443 -20.48 -27.10 23.64
CA ALA A 443 -21.09 -27.96 22.61
C ALA A 443 -20.05 -28.68 21.73
N VAL A 444 -18.98 -27.99 21.32
CA VAL A 444 -17.90 -28.56 20.49
C VAL A 444 -16.72 -29.14 21.28
N SER A 445 -16.75 -29.02 22.62
CA SER A 445 -15.70 -29.55 23.50
C SER A 445 -15.62 -31.09 23.43
N PHE A 446 -14.55 -31.69 23.97
CA PHE A 446 -14.37 -33.16 24.01
C PHE A 446 -15.56 -33.92 24.62
N GLN A 447 -16.24 -33.30 25.59
CA GLN A 447 -17.39 -33.89 26.28
C GLN A 447 -18.73 -33.42 25.68
N GLY A 448 -18.67 -32.56 24.66
CA GLY A 448 -19.81 -31.91 24.05
C GLY A 448 -20.50 -32.76 22.98
N PRO A 449 -21.80 -32.54 22.74
CA PRO A 449 -22.57 -33.27 21.72
C PRO A 449 -22.11 -33.02 20.27
N MET A 450 -21.28 -32.02 20.02
CA MET A 450 -20.76 -31.64 18.70
C MET A 450 -19.23 -31.79 18.60
N TYR A 451 -18.63 -32.64 19.44
CA TYR A 451 -17.20 -32.93 19.36
C TYR A 451 -16.80 -33.40 17.95
N GLN A 452 -15.74 -32.78 17.40
CA GLN A 452 -15.22 -33.02 16.04
C GLN A 452 -16.18 -32.73 14.87
N VAL A 453 -17.29 -32.03 15.11
CA VAL A 453 -18.18 -31.60 14.01
C VAL A 453 -17.52 -30.51 13.15
N PHE A 454 -16.68 -29.67 13.76
CA PHE A 454 -15.92 -28.59 13.10
C PHE A 454 -14.42 -28.81 13.23
N ASP A 455 -13.67 -28.44 12.19
CA ASP A 455 -12.21 -28.35 12.23
C ASP A 455 -11.72 -27.00 12.81
N SER A 456 -10.40 -26.80 12.87
CA SER A 456 -9.79 -25.58 13.42
C SER A 456 -10.16 -24.31 12.65
N ASP A 457 -10.28 -24.41 11.33
CA ASP A 457 -10.55 -23.27 10.46
C ASP A 457 -12.02 -22.88 10.57
N GLU A 458 -12.91 -23.88 10.60
CA GLU A 458 -14.34 -23.70 10.82
C GLU A 458 -14.62 -23.12 12.23
N LEU A 459 -13.91 -23.56 13.27
CA LEU A 459 -14.01 -22.94 14.60
C LEU A 459 -13.51 -21.50 14.63
N THR A 460 -12.52 -21.17 13.79
CA THR A 460 -12.05 -19.78 13.61
C THR A 460 -13.12 -18.93 12.95
N ILE A 461 -13.83 -19.44 11.94
CA ILE A 461 -14.98 -18.76 11.31
C ILE A 461 -16.06 -18.46 12.37
N ILE A 462 -16.45 -19.45 13.17
CA ILE A 462 -17.48 -19.29 14.21
C ILE A 462 -17.04 -18.26 15.25
N SER A 463 -15.78 -18.32 15.69
CA SER A 463 -15.25 -17.40 16.70
C SER A 463 -15.20 -15.96 16.19
N ARG A 464 -14.76 -15.74 14.94
CA ARG A 464 -14.79 -14.41 14.30
C ARG A 464 -16.21 -13.88 14.15
N TRP A 465 -17.17 -14.73 13.80
CA TRP A 465 -18.57 -14.35 13.76
C TRP A 465 -19.08 -13.93 15.14
N ILE A 466 -18.85 -14.72 16.19
CA ILE A 466 -19.27 -14.38 17.57
C ILE A 466 -18.66 -13.05 18.02
N LEU A 467 -17.37 -12.83 17.74
CA LEU A 467 -16.69 -11.56 18.02
C LEU A 467 -17.39 -10.39 17.31
N SER A 468 -17.76 -10.56 16.04
CA SER A 468 -18.44 -9.54 15.25
C SER A 468 -19.84 -9.16 15.75
N LEU A 469 -20.47 -10.00 16.58
CA LEU A 469 -21.80 -9.73 17.14
C LEU A 469 -21.79 -8.69 18.26
N LYS A 470 -20.62 -8.32 18.80
CA LYS A 470 -20.50 -7.22 19.75
C LYS A 470 -20.60 -5.90 18.98
N PRO A 471 -21.59 -5.03 19.26
CA PRO A 471 -21.62 -3.69 18.69
C PRO A 471 -20.31 -2.98 19.05
N SER A 472 -19.59 -2.43 18.07
CA SER A 472 -18.35 -1.71 18.33
C SER A 472 -18.67 -0.32 18.89
N THR A 473 -18.89 -0.26 20.20
CA THR A 473 -19.14 0.97 20.94
C THR A 473 -18.02 1.99 20.74
N LEU A 474 -16.78 1.52 20.51
CA LEU A 474 -15.64 2.34 20.13
C LEU A 474 -15.80 2.97 18.74
N ASN A 475 -16.20 2.21 17.72
CA ASN A 475 -16.40 2.77 16.37
C ASN A 475 -17.55 3.78 16.34
N ASP A 476 -18.62 3.51 17.08
CA ASP A 476 -19.74 4.44 17.23
C ASP A 476 -19.29 5.72 17.93
N MET A 477 -18.47 5.60 18.97
CA MET A 477 -17.91 6.74 19.70
C MET A 477 -16.93 7.55 18.84
N LEU A 478 -16.04 6.91 18.09
CA LEU A 478 -15.10 7.57 17.16
C LEU A 478 -15.87 8.33 16.07
N SER A 479 -16.89 7.69 15.49
CA SER A 479 -17.75 8.29 14.46
C SER A 479 -18.53 9.48 15.03
N LEU A 480 -19.06 9.34 16.24
CA LEU A 480 -19.77 10.41 16.94
C LEU A 480 -18.86 11.63 17.19
N ILE A 481 -17.62 11.43 17.65
CA ILE A 481 -16.64 12.52 17.84
C ILE A 481 -16.39 13.25 16.51
N LEU A 482 -16.14 12.50 15.44
CA LEU A 482 -15.88 13.06 14.11
C LEU A 482 -17.07 13.88 13.57
N GLN A 483 -18.30 13.44 13.82
CA GLN A 483 -19.51 14.15 13.41
C GLN A 483 -19.73 15.43 14.22
N ARG A 484 -19.38 15.42 15.51
CA ARG A 484 -19.65 16.52 16.44
C ARG A 484 -18.51 17.54 16.57
N ARG A 485 -17.29 17.23 16.12
CA ARG A 485 -16.13 18.15 16.20
C ARG A 485 -16.36 19.53 15.57
N LYS A 486 -17.21 19.61 14.53
CA LYS A 486 -17.60 20.89 13.89
C LYS A 486 -18.31 21.87 14.83
N PHE A 487 -18.76 21.39 15.99
CA PHE A 487 -19.38 22.21 17.01
C PHE A 487 -18.40 22.63 18.12
N SER A 488 -17.10 22.31 18.03
CA SER A 488 -16.07 22.61 19.06
C SER A 488 -16.07 24.07 19.55
N ASN A 489 -16.45 25.01 18.70
CA ASN A 489 -16.60 26.42 19.04
C ASN A 489 -17.71 26.70 20.08
N LYS A 490 -18.65 25.77 20.27
CA LYS A 490 -19.75 25.82 21.25
C LYS A 490 -19.38 25.28 22.64
N ILE A 491 -18.12 24.87 22.85
CA ILE A 491 -17.63 24.50 24.19
C ILE A 491 -17.81 25.69 25.13
N ILE A 492 -18.60 25.52 26.19
CA ILE A 492 -18.96 26.57 27.15
C ILE A 492 -17.75 26.97 28.02
N LYS A 493 -16.90 25.99 28.35
CA LYS A 493 -15.68 26.18 29.14
C LYS A 493 -14.61 25.24 28.62
N ASP A 494 -13.53 25.80 28.09
CA ASP A 494 -12.41 25.00 27.60
C ASP A 494 -11.60 24.49 28.80
N LEU A 495 -11.59 23.17 28.97
CA LEU A 495 -10.97 22.48 30.09
C LEU A 495 -9.64 21.89 29.65
N ILE A 496 -8.73 21.65 30.59
CA ILE A 496 -7.46 20.98 30.30
C ILE A 496 -7.60 19.50 30.64
N LEU A 497 -7.23 18.63 29.71
CA LEU A 497 -7.13 17.19 29.90
C LEU A 497 -5.67 16.76 29.70
N GLN A 498 -5.28 15.69 30.36
CA GLN A 498 -3.96 15.08 30.20
C GLN A 498 -4.05 13.87 29.27
N LEU A 499 -3.09 13.73 28.37
CA LEU A 499 -2.85 12.49 27.64
C LEU A 499 -2.05 11.50 28.51
N PRO A 500 -1.98 10.22 28.13
CA PRO A 500 -1.24 9.20 28.88
C PRO A 500 0.26 9.51 29.08
N ASP A 501 0.85 10.30 28.19
CA ASP A 501 2.25 10.77 28.28
C ASP A 501 2.44 11.94 29.28
N GLY A 502 1.37 12.41 29.91
CA GLY A 502 1.37 13.51 30.87
C GLY A 502 1.26 14.91 30.23
N SER A 503 1.23 15.01 28.90
CA SER A 503 1.05 16.28 28.20
C SER A 503 -0.35 16.84 28.44
N SER A 504 -0.45 18.17 28.57
CA SER A 504 -1.69 18.87 28.87
C SER A 504 -2.23 19.57 27.64
N HIS A 505 -3.47 19.27 27.26
CA HIS A 505 -4.12 19.82 26.08
C HIS A 505 -5.49 20.38 26.42
N SER A 506 -5.93 21.41 25.69
CA SER A 506 -7.29 21.91 25.86
C SER A 506 -8.31 20.94 25.24
N LEU A 507 -9.49 20.86 25.85
CA LEU A 507 -10.60 20.03 25.39
C LEU A 507 -10.98 20.39 23.94
N ARG A 508 -10.93 21.69 23.60
CA ARG A 508 -11.12 22.14 22.21
C ARG A 508 -10.08 21.57 21.27
N GLN A 509 -8.79 21.64 21.62
CA GLN A 509 -7.70 21.08 20.80
C GLN A 509 -7.87 19.57 20.60
N LEU A 510 -8.28 18.84 21.64
CA LEU A 510 -8.49 17.40 21.57
C LEU A 510 -9.72 17.02 20.73
N ILE A 511 -10.81 17.79 20.79
CA ILE A 511 -12.00 17.58 19.95
C ILE A 511 -11.71 17.86 18.47
N GLU A 512 -10.87 18.86 18.18
CA GLU A 512 -10.46 19.20 16.81
C GLU A 512 -9.37 18.26 16.26
N GLY A 513 -8.61 17.62 17.14
CA GLY A 513 -7.52 16.70 16.86
C GLY A 513 -7.95 15.26 16.56
N LYS A 514 -7.11 14.29 16.95
CA LYS A 514 -7.40 12.87 16.71
C LYS A 514 -8.44 12.36 17.73
N PRO A 515 -9.53 11.71 17.30
CA PRO A 515 -10.53 11.15 18.23
C PRO A 515 -9.92 10.16 19.25
N SER A 516 -8.91 9.39 18.86
CA SER A 516 -8.20 8.47 19.75
C SER A 516 -7.48 9.18 20.89
N GLU A 517 -6.88 10.35 20.63
CA GLU A 517 -6.22 11.19 21.65
C GLU A 517 -7.26 11.78 22.61
N LEU A 518 -8.43 12.21 22.12
CA LEU A 518 -9.51 12.67 23.00
C LEU A 518 -10.01 11.56 23.93
N LEU A 519 -10.25 10.35 23.41
CA LEU A 519 -10.68 9.20 24.22
C LEU A 519 -9.61 8.80 25.25
N ALA A 520 -8.33 8.79 24.85
CA ALA A 520 -7.22 8.55 25.75
C ALA A 520 -7.11 9.63 26.83
N ALA A 521 -7.33 10.89 26.47
CA ALA A 521 -7.29 12.02 27.40
C ALA A 521 -8.43 11.98 28.42
N PHE A 522 -9.65 11.60 28.00
CA PHE A 522 -10.75 11.35 28.94
C PHE A 522 -10.37 10.29 29.96
N ARG A 523 -9.76 9.18 29.52
CA ARG A 523 -9.39 8.10 30.43
C ARG A 523 -8.23 8.47 31.36
N ALA A 524 -7.16 9.04 30.83
CA ALA A 524 -6.00 9.50 31.62
C ALA A 524 -6.40 10.57 32.65
N SER A 525 -7.38 11.41 32.32
CA SER A 525 -7.94 12.42 33.23
C SER A 525 -9.04 11.87 34.15
N GLN A 526 -9.31 10.56 34.14
CA GLN A 526 -10.34 9.87 34.94
C GLN A 526 -11.79 10.30 34.65
N TRP A 527 -12.08 10.78 33.45
CA TRP A 527 -13.44 11.15 33.04
C TRP A 527 -14.33 9.97 32.71
N THR A 528 -13.75 8.78 32.58
CA THR A 528 -14.44 7.54 32.21
C THR A 528 -14.76 6.64 33.39
N ILE A 529 -14.50 7.07 34.63
CA ILE A 529 -14.82 6.34 35.86
C ILE A 529 -15.64 7.22 36.82
N PRO A 530 -16.49 6.65 37.68
CA PRO A 530 -17.14 7.39 38.75
C PRO A 530 -16.13 7.99 39.73
N PHE A 531 -16.48 9.11 40.37
CA PHE A 531 -15.61 9.76 41.36
C PHE A 531 -15.32 8.91 42.60
N ASP A 532 -16.15 7.90 42.87
CA ASP A 532 -15.97 6.94 43.96
C ASP A 532 -15.13 5.72 43.56
N GLY A 533 -14.71 5.63 42.28
CA GLY A 533 -13.84 4.58 41.75
C GLY A 533 -14.52 3.22 41.57
N HIS A 534 -15.85 3.12 41.72
CA HIS A 534 -16.57 1.88 41.49
C HIS A 534 -16.64 1.49 40.01
N LYS A 535 -16.84 0.20 39.73
CA LYS A 535 -17.07 -0.30 38.36
C LYS A 535 -18.33 0.36 37.80
N LEU A 536 -18.26 0.78 36.53
CA LEU A 536 -19.42 1.33 35.83
C LEU A 536 -20.50 0.25 35.66
N THR A 537 -21.74 0.65 35.95
CA THR A 537 -22.96 -0.14 35.81
C THR A 537 -24.04 0.75 35.23
N GLU A 538 -25.12 0.12 34.73
CA GLU A 538 -26.30 0.82 34.22
C GLU A 538 -26.86 1.85 35.23
N GLU A 539 -26.74 1.58 36.53
CA GLU A 539 -27.27 2.41 37.62
C GLU A 539 -26.41 3.64 37.93
N ASN A 540 -25.09 3.56 37.69
CA ASN A 540 -24.14 4.61 38.10
C ASN A 540 -23.42 5.31 36.94
N VAL A 541 -23.61 4.91 35.69
CA VAL A 541 -22.86 5.47 34.54
C VAL A 541 -23.03 6.98 34.36
N ASP A 542 -24.22 7.52 34.63
CA ASP A 542 -24.50 8.96 34.57
C ASP A 542 -23.74 9.78 35.63
N THR A 543 -23.10 9.11 36.61
CA THR A 543 -22.32 9.77 37.65
C THR A 543 -20.89 10.12 37.22
N CYS A 544 -20.39 9.56 36.11
CA CYS A 544 -19.01 9.80 35.67
C CYS A 544 -18.81 11.25 35.18
N PRO A 545 -17.57 11.80 35.25
CA PRO A 545 -17.30 13.17 34.84
C PRO A 545 -17.66 13.46 33.38
N LEU A 546 -17.46 12.51 32.46
CA LEU A 546 -17.83 12.67 31.05
C LEU A 546 -19.35 12.80 30.88
N MET A 547 -20.15 11.98 31.58
CA MET A 547 -21.61 12.06 31.52
C MET A 547 -22.13 13.35 32.15
N ARG A 548 -21.50 13.82 33.22
CA ARG A 548 -21.81 15.14 33.82
C ARG A 548 -21.41 16.30 32.92
N ALA A 549 -20.35 16.15 32.13
CA ALA A 549 -19.93 17.18 31.18
C ALA A 549 -20.97 17.42 30.06
N LEU A 550 -21.81 16.42 29.78
CA LEU A 550 -22.94 16.47 28.84
C LEU A 550 -24.21 17.05 29.48
N ALA A 551 -24.28 17.14 30.80
CA ALA A 551 -25.46 17.63 31.50
C ALA A 551 -25.70 19.12 31.22
N ARG A 552 -26.87 19.63 31.63
CA ARG A 552 -27.24 21.03 31.45
C ARG A 552 -26.20 21.98 32.07
N ALA A 553 -25.77 22.98 31.31
CA ALA A 553 -24.66 23.89 31.59
C ALA A 553 -23.25 23.24 31.66
N GLY A 554 -23.13 21.98 31.24
CA GLY A 554 -21.86 21.27 31.12
C GLY A 554 -21.06 21.70 29.89
N PRO A 555 -19.73 21.58 29.91
CA PRO A 555 -18.84 22.04 28.83
C PRO A 555 -19.11 21.37 27.47
N LEU A 556 -19.77 20.21 27.44
CA LEU A 556 -20.07 19.44 26.24
C LEU A 556 -21.54 19.47 25.82
N GLU A 557 -22.41 20.19 26.55
CA GLU A 557 -23.87 20.23 26.32
C GLU A 557 -24.25 20.60 24.88
N HIS A 558 -23.52 21.54 24.28
CA HIS A 558 -23.83 22.05 22.94
C HIS A 558 -23.06 21.34 21.81
N ILE A 559 -22.26 20.34 22.17
CA ILE A 559 -21.48 19.51 21.24
C ILE A 559 -22.24 18.23 20.91
N PHE A 560 -22.72 17.54 21.94
CA PHE A 560 -23.41 16.25 21.82
C PHE A 560 -24.88 16.38 22.24
N ASN A 561 -25.76 15.58 21.64
CA ASN A 561 -27.16 15.54 22.02
C ASN A 561 -27.36 14.87 23.40
N ARG A 562 -27.57 15.70 24.43
CA ARG A 562 -27.70 15.27 25.83
C ARG A 562 -28.90 14.35 26.12
N ASP A 563 -29.96 14.37 25.32
CA ASP A 563 -31.21 13.64 25.56
C ASP A 563 -31.51 12.62 24.45
N GLY A 564 -30.55 12.36 23.56
CA GLY A 564 -30.74 11.52 22.38
C GLY A 564 -29.62 10.52 22.12
N GLU A 565 -29.49 10.13 20.85
CA GLU A 565 -28.61 9.05 20.37
C GLU A 565 -27.15 9.21 20.80
N ASP A 566 -26.60 10.42 20.72
CA ASP A 566 -25.22 10.72 21.15
C ASP A 566 -24.96 10.32 22.61
N LYS A 567 -25.88 10.66 23.53
CA LYS A 567 -25.75 10.29 24.94
C LYS A 567 -25.76 8.77 25.10
N GLN A 568 -26.61 8.07 24.34
CA GLN A 568 -26.69 6.61 24.42
C GLN A 568 -25.42 5.94 23.91
N ILE A 569 -24.82 6.44 22.83
CA ILE A 569 -23.53 5.96 22.31
C ILE A 569 -22.42 6.14 23.35
N ILE A 570 -22.30 7.33 23.94
CA ILE A 570 -21.28 7.63 24.98
C ILE A 570 -21.50 6.73 26.21
N ARG A 571 -22.76 6.59 26.63
CA ARG A 571 -23.15 5.73 27.76
C ARG A 571 -22.78 4.28 27.52
N GLN A 572 -23.06 3.75 26.33
CA GLN A 572 -22.77 2.36 25.99
C GLN A 572 -21.25 2.12 25.91
N TRP A 573 -20.49 3.04 25.33
CA TRP A 573 -19.02 2.97 25.32
C TRP A 573 -18.40 2.99 26.73
N LEU A 574 -18.92 3.82 27.64
CA LEU A 574 -18.50 3.84 29.04
C LEU A 574 -18.78 2.50 29.74
N LEU A 575 -19.99 1.95 29.56
CA LEU A 575 -20.38 0.65 30.13
C LEU A 575 -19.55 -0.51 29.57
N ASP A 576 -19.09 -0.39 28.33
CA ASP A 576 -18.18 -1.34 27.68
C ASP A 576 -16.70 -1.15 28.10
N GLY A 577 -16.46 -0.38 29.17
CA GLY A 577 -15.15 -0.20 29.77
C GLY A 577 -14.35 0.97 29.21
N ALA A 578 -14.98 1.84 28.41
CA ALA A 578 -14.32 2.97 27.76
C ALA A 578 -13.10 2.53 26.94
N SER A 579 -13.26 1.43 26.19
CA SER A 579 -12.19 0.77 25.44
C SER A 579 -11.47 1.73 24.50
N LEU A 580 -10.14 1.62 24.43
CA LEU A 580 -9.30 2.32 23.44
C LEU A 580 -8.89 1.37 22.31
N LEU A 581 -8.54 1.93 21.14
CA LEU A 581 -8.12 1.18 19.93
C LEU A 581 -7.07 0.09 20.19
N ASN A 582 -6.14 0.34 21.12
CA ASN A 582 -5.01 -0.57 21.38
C ASN A 582 -5.36 -1.70 22.37
N GLU A 583 -6.48 -1.59 23.10
CA GLU A 583 -6.90 -2.58 24.10
C GLU A 583 -7.81 -3.67 23.51
N THR A 584 -8.58 -3.32 22.48
CA THR A 584 -9.37 -4.29 21.71
C THR A 584 -8.51 -5.35 20.99
N LEU A 585 -7.20 -5.13 20.86
CA LEU A 585 -6.23 -6.11 20.35
C LEU A 585 -5.59 -6.96 21.47
N GLN A 586 -5.65 -6.55 22.73
CA GLN A 586 -5.09 -7.29 23.86
C GLN A 586 -6.10 -8.23 24.53
N ASP A 587 -7.40 -7.89 24.53
CA ASP A 587 -8.43 -8.75 25.12
C ASP A 587 -8.72 -10.04 24.34
N SER A 588 -8.20 -10.18 23.11
CA SER A 588 -8.19 -11.46 22.39
C SER A 588 -7.00 -12.36 22.77
N THR A 589 -6.10 -11.90 23.64
CA THR A 589 -4.87 -12.63 24.05
C THR A 589 -4.76 -12.89 25.56
N SER A 590 -5.69 -12.40 26.38
CA SER A 590 -5.60 -12.47 27.85
C SER A 590 -6.23 -13.73 28.48
N SER A 591 -6.56 -14.76 27.71
CA SER A 591 -7.00 -16.07 28.21
C SER A 591 -5.90 -17.15 28.22
N GLU A 592 -4.63 -16.78 28.42
CA GLU A 592 -3.57 -17.76 28.67
C GLU A 592 -3.46 -18.14 30.16
N LYS A 593 -4.27 -19.10 30.60
CA LYS A 593 -3.87 -20.18 31.53
C LYS A 593 -4.78 -21.39 31.34
N ASN A 594 -4.67 -22.03 30.18
CA ASN A 594 -4.78 -23.49 29.99
C ASN A 594 -4.44 -23.77 28.53
N GLY A 595 -3.30 -24.43 28.31
CA GLY A 595 -2.61 -24.43 27.02
C GLY A 595 -3.39 -25.04 25.87
N VAL A 596 -3.42 -24.31 24.76
CA VAL A 596 -3.18 -24.82 23.41
C VAL A 596 -2.47 -23.70 22.64
N ASN A 597 -1.24 -23.97 22.21
CA ASN A 597 -0.46 -23.08 21.35
C ASN A 597 -1.16 -23.02 19.98
N ILE A 598 -1.78 -21.90 19.62
CA ILE A 598 -2.41 -21.68 18.30
C ILE A 598 -1.87 -20.39 17.68
N LEU A 599 -0.55 -20.30 17.50
CA LEU A 599 0.08 -19.37 16.57
C LEU A 599 1.36 -20.03 16.05
N SER A 600 1.21 -21.13 15.30
CA SER A 600 2.26 -21.64 14.42
C SER A 600 1.86 -21.33 12.98
N HIS A 601 2.79 -20.68 12.26
CA HIS A 601 2.81 -20.51 10.81
C HIS A 601 2.14 -21.65 10.06
N GLU A 602 0.98 -21.41 9.44
CA GLU A 602 0.38 -22.14 8.30
C GLU A 602 -1.12 -21.76 8.19
N GLY A 603 -1.44 -20.53 7.76
CA GLY A 603 -2.86 -20.08 7.77
C GLY A 603 -3.29 -19.07 6.72
N PHE A 604 -2.39 -18.56 5.87
CA PHE A 604 -2.77 -17.68 4.76
C PHE A 604 -2.32 -18.32 3.45
N LYS A 605 -3.06 -19.33 2.99
CA LYS A 605 -2.99 -19.76 1.59
C LYS A 605 -4.01 -18.93 0.82
N PHE A 606 -3.53 -17.89 0.14
CA PHE A 606 -4.26 -17.38 -1.01
C PHE A 606 -4.20 -18.47 -2.08
N GLN A 607 -5.35 -19.00 -2.49
CA GLN A 607 -5.42 -19.73 -3.75
C GLN A 607 -5.39 -18.68 -4.87
N TYR A 608 -4.21 -18.52 -5.47
CA TYR A 608 -3.97 -17.71 -6.67
C TYR A 608 -4.53 -18.35 -7.93
#